data_AF-B0BGY6-F1
#
_entry.id   AF-B0BGY6-F1
#
_cell.length_a   1.000
_cell.length_b   1.000
_cell.length_c   1.000
_cell.angle_alpha   90.00
_cell.angle_beta   90.00
_cell.angle_gamma   90.00
#
_symmetry.space_group_name_H-M   'P 1'
#
loop_
_entity.id
_entity.type
_entity.pdbx_description
1 polymer ?
#
loop_
_entity_poly.entity_id
_entity_poly.type
_entity_poly.pdbx_seq_one_letter_code
_entity_poly.pdbx_strand_id
1 'polypeptide(L)'
;ALGTMSDKIAIVKTGTWLYGGLVETPVDIISLDCDWDYELDKSEGQLAAGEEPAPMGPDGCLYYVRFQHALTPPTPTWPDSVGFATVDEAMRCAEGKVKGGVRWHDRVGA
;
A
#
# COMPACT_ATOMS: atom_id res chain seq x y z
N ALA A 1 -4.95 21.35 0.53
CA ALA A 1 -5.20 20.49 1.71
C ALA A 1 -6.13 19.39 1.24
N LEU A 2 -5.64 18.16 1.14
CA LEU A 2 -6.46 17.01 0.76
C LEU A 2 -7.53 16.86 1.84
N GLY A 3 -8.79 17.15 1.50
CA GLY A 3 -9.92 16.99 2.40
C GLY A 3 -9.99 15.54 2.86
N THR A 4 -10.20 15.34 4.16
CA THR A 4 -10.35 14.07 4.90
C THR A 4 -10.56 12.85 4.00
N MET A 5 -9.46 12.31 3.47
CA MET A 5 -9.39 10.94 2.99
C MET A 5 -9.54 10.06 4.22
N SER A 6 -10.37 9.04 4.11
CA SER A 6 -10.91 8.25 5.20
C SER A 6 -9.88 7.83 6.26
N ASP A 7 -10.28 7.93 7.54
CA ASP A 7 -9.38 7.98 8.71
C ASP A 7 -8.68 6.64 9.05
N LYS A 8 -8.91 5.56 8.30
CA LYS A 8 -8.46 4.21 8.67
C LYS A 8 -7.37 3.68 7.76
N ILE A 9 -6.19 4.26 7.89
CA ILE A 9 -4.96 3.63 7.40
C ILE A 9 -4.28 2.81 8.50
N ALA A 10 -3.84 1.61 8.17
CA ALA A 10 -3.10 0.76 9.09
C ALA A 10 -2.02 -0.03 8.36
N ILE A 11 -0.84 -0.17 8.98
CA ILE A 11 0.16 -1.15 8.54
C ILE A 11 -0.35 -2.54 8.93
N VAL A 12 -0.56 -3.41 7.94
CA VAL A 12 -1.10 -4.76 8.14
C VAL A 12 -0.05 -5.86 7.99
N LYS A 13 1.05 -5.58 7.30
CA LYS A 13 2.17 -6.51 7.15
C LYS A 13 3.47 -5.72 7.01
N THR A 14 4.56 -6.22 7.59
CA THR A 14 5.89 -5.65 7.39
C THR A 14 6.85 -6.73 6.92
N GLY A 15 7.91 -6.32 6.23
CA GLY A 15 8.97 -7.19 5.79
C GLY A 15 10.25 -6.42 5.52
N THR A 16 11.26 -7.14 5.07
CA THR A 16 12.57 -6.61 4.69
C THR A 16 13.00 -7.23 3.37
N TRP A 17 13.63 -6.42 2.51
CA TRP A 17 14.25 -6.85 1.26
C TRP A 17 15.66 -6.28 1.14
N LEU A 18 16.44 -6.76 0.18
CA LEU A 18 17.82 -6.31 -0.04
C LEU A 18 17.91 -5.34 -1.21
N TYR A 19 18.03 -4.04 -0.94
CA TYR A 19 18.33 -3.05 -1.97
C TYR A 19 19.73 -3.30 -2.54
N GLY A 20 19.81 -3.41 -3.87
CA GLY A 20 21.04 -3.79 -4.56
C GLY A 20 21.60 -5.15 -4.14
N GLY A 21 20.80 -6.00 -3.49
CA GLY A 21 21.25 -7.28 -2.92
C GLY A 21 22.12 -7.17 -1.67
N LEU A 22 22.26 -5.98 -1.08
CA LEU A 22 23.23 -5.72 -0.01
C LEU A 22 22.64 -5.01 1.22
N VAL A 23 21.67 -4.12 1.02
CA VAL A 23 21.18 -3.25 2.10
C VAL A 23 19.79 -3.69 2.54
N GLU A 24 19.65 -4.17 3.78
CA GLU A 24 18.35 -4.44 4.38
C GLU A 24 17.49 -3.18 4.38
N THR A 25 16.38 -3.24 3.67
CA THR A 25 15.47 -2.12 3.44
C THR A 25 14.05 -2.56 3.80
N PRO A 26 13.28 -1.75 4.54
CA PRO A 26 11.93 -2.11 4.91
C PRO A 26 10.97 -2.09 3.73
N VAL A 27 9.90 -2.88 3.85
CA VAL A 27 8.69 -2.81 3.03
C VAL A 27 7.50 -3.05 3.95
N ASP A 28 6.40 -2.36 3.74
CA ASP A 28 5.15 -2.66 4.43
C ASP A 28 3.95 -2.67 3.49
N ILE A 29 2.91 -3.38 3.94
CA ILE A 29 1.59 -3.36 3.33
C ILE A 29 0.69 -2.56 4.24
N ILE A 30 -0.01 -1.59 3.67
CA ILE A 30 -1.03 -0.79 4.35
C ILE A 30 -2.42 -1.14 3.82
N SER A 31 -3.44 -0.98 4.66
CA SER A 31 -4.85 -1.00 4.25
C SER A 31 -5.38 0.43 4.14
N LEU A 32 -6.16 0.72 3.09
CA LEU A 32 -6.97 1.93 2.95
C LEU A 32 -8.40 1.54 2.62
N ASP A 33 -9.37 2.17 3.26
CA ASP A 33 -10.81 2.02 2.99
C ASP A 33 -11.28 2.88 1.79
N CYS A 34 -10.36 3.23 0.90
CA CYS A 34 -10.63 3.88 -0.37
C CYS A 34 -9.66 3.39 -1.46
N ASP A 35 -10.01 3.73 -2.70
CA ASP A 35 -9.07 3.72 -3.82
C ASP A 35 -8.23 5.01 -3.77
N TRP A 36 -6.96 4.86 -3.43
CA TRP A 36 -6.04 5.98 -3.25
C TRP A 36 -5.69 6.66 -4.57
N ASP A 37 -5.51 5.88 -5.65
CA ASP A 37 -5.21 6.41 -6.98
C ASP A 37 -6.39 7.25 -7.47
N TYR A 38 -7.61 6.71 -7.33
CA TYR A 38 -8.84 7.43 -7.68
C TYR A 38 -9.03 8.71 -6.86
N GLU A 39 -8.83 8.67 -5.54
CA GLU A 39 -8.99 9.85 -4.69
C GLU A 39 -7.89 10.91 -4.92
N LEU A 40 -6.68 10.50 -5.31
CA LEU A 40 -5.63 11.43 -5.76
C LEU A 40 -6.05 12.11 -7.06
N ASP A 41 -6.37 11.35 -8.10
CA ASP A 41 -6.75 11.88 -9.41
C ASP A 41 -8.00 12.76 -9.33
N LYS A 42 -8.96 12.39 -8.49
CA LYS A 42 -10.13 13.22 -8.18
C LYS A 42 -9.74 14.56 -7.56
N SER A 43 -8.81 14.55 -6.61
CA SER A 43 -8.33 15.76 -5.94
C SER A 43 -7.53 16.67 -6.88
N GLU A 44 -6.85 16.09 -7.87
CA GLU A 44 -6.08 16.81 -8.88
C GLU A 44 -6.91 17.20 -10.11
N GLY A 45 -8.18 16.76 -10.18
CA GLY A 45 -9.06 16.99 -11.34
C GLY A 45 -8.59 16.23 -12.59
N GLN A 46 -7.92 15.09 -12.40
CA GLN A 46 -7.33 14.25 -13.44
C GLN A 46 -8.14 12.98 -13.76
N LEU A 47 -9.26 12.74 -13.08
CA LEU A 47 -10.14 11.61 -13.40
C LEU A 47 -10.58 11.62 -14.87
N ALA A 48 -10.49 10.46 -15.51
CA ALA A 48 -11.06 10.25 -16.82
C ALA A 48 -12.60 10.27 -16.76
N ALA A 49 -13.23 10.57 -17.90
CA ALA A 49 -14.69 10.62 -17.98
C ALA A 49 -15.30 9.24 -17.71
N GLY A 50 -16.09 9.14 -16.64
CA GLY A 50 -16.74 7.89 -16.22
C GLY A 50 -15.79 6.91 -15.51
N GLU A 51 -14.63 7.38 -15.08
CA GLU A 51 -13.78 6.62 -14.18
C GLU A 51 -14.48 6.44 -12.82
N GLU A 52 -14.39 5.22 -12.29
CA GLU A 52 -14.98 4.80 -11.02
C GLU A 52 -13.86 4.20 -10.17
N PRO A 53 -13.93 4.30 -8.83
CA PRO A 53 -12.92 3.71 -7.96
C PRO A 53 -12.89 2.19 -8.11
N ALA A 54 -11.71 1.61 -7.90
CA ALA A 54 -11.56 0.17 -7.79
C ALA A 54 -12.50 -0.39 -6.70
N PRO A 55 -13.17 -1.53 -6.96
CA PRO A 55 -14.01 -2.17 -5.96
C PRO A 55 -13.20 -2.57 -4.72
N MET A 56 -13.74 -2.30 -3.53
CA MET A 56 -13.12 -2.71 -2.28
C MET A 56 -13.01 -4.24 -2.19
N GLY A 57 -11.96 -4.72 -1.52
CA GLY A 57 -11.78 -6.13 -1.20
C GLY A 57 -12.78 -6.64 -0.15
N PRO A 58 -12.75 -7.96 0.15
CA PRO A 58 -13.66 -8.60 1.12
C PRO A 58 -13.66 -7.97 2.52
N ASP A 59 -12.53 -7.38 2.91
CA ASP A 59 -12.34 -6.73 4.22
C ASP A 59 -12.81 -5.26 4.23
N GLY A 60 -13.44 -4.80 3.14
CA GLY A 60 -13.90 -3.41 3.00
C GLY A 60 -12.78 -2.40 2.79
N CYS A 61 -11.61 -2.86 2.34
CA CYS A 61 -10.45 -2.03 2.06
C CYS A 61 -9.68 -2.53 0.83
N LEU A 62 -8.73 -1.73 0.37
CA LEU A 62 -7.68 -2.07 -0.57
C LEU A 62 -6.32 -2.06 0.14
N TYR A 63 -5.41 -2.91 -0.34
CA TYR A 63 -4.07 -3.07 0.18
C TYR A 63 -3.04 -2.50 -0.76
N TYR A 64 -2.04 -1.82 -0.21
CA TYR A 64 -1.02 -1.13 -0.97
C TYR A 64 0.37 -1.44 -0.43
N VAL A 65 1.36 -1.48 -1.31
CA VAL A 65 2.77 -1.68 -0.97
C VAL A 65 3.43 -0.33 -0.72
N ARG A 66 4.24 -0.21 0.34
CA ARG A 66 5.18 0.91 0.52
C ARG A 66 6.60 0.40 0.67
N PHE A 67 7.49 0.95 -0.14
CA PHE A 67 8.94 0.83 -0.08
C PHE A 67 9.57 2.14 0.42
N GLN A 68 9.15 3.29 -0.12
CA GLN A 68 9.77 4.58 0.21
C GLN A 68 9.41 5.08 1.61
N HIS A 69 8.19 4.82 2.05
CA HIS A 69 7.64 5.26 3.33
C HIS A 69 7.32 4.08 4.27
N ALA A 70 8.01 2.95 4.09
CA ALA A 70 7.81 1.80 4.94
C ALA A 70 8.18 2.13 6.40
N LEU A 71 7.38 1.65 7.35
CA LEU A 71 7.48 1.84 8.81
C LEU A 71 7.28 3.28 9.31
N THR A 72 7.05 4.26 8.43
CA THR A 72 6.67 5.62 8.86
C THR A 72 5.17 5.66 9.18
N PRO A 73 4.71 6.64 9.97
CA PRO A 73 3.29 6.87 10.20
C PRO A 73 2.54 6.82 8.86
N PRO A 74 1.40 6.12 8.84
CA PRO A 74 0.69 5.87 7.60
C PRO A 74 0.03 7.14 7.02
N THR A 75 -0.14 8.20 7.80
CA THR A 75 -0.59 9.51 7.32
C THR A 75 0.51 10.58 7.44
N PRO A 76 0.76 11.38 6.38
CA PRO A 76 0.27 11.20 5.00
C PRO A 76 0.80 9.88 4.41
N THR A 77 -0.04 9.19 3.64
CA THR A 77 0.39 7.99 2.89
C THR A 77 1.01 8.42 1.57
N TRP A 78 1.70 7.52 0.87
CA TRP A 78 2.05 7.54 -0.55
C TRP A 78 2.44 6.11 -0.94
N PRO A 79 1.48 5.31 -1.42
CA PRO A 79 1.72 3.98 -1.95
C PRO A 79 2.74 3.94 -3.08
N ASP A 80 3.51 2.86 -3.14
CA ASP A 80 4.41 2.53 -4.26
C ASP A 80 3.75 1.52 -5.23
N SER A 81 2.44 1.27 -5.09
CA SER A 81 1.64 0.37 -5.92
C SER A 81 0.20 0.86 -6.07
N VAL A 82 -0.51 0.28 -7.04
CA VAL A 82 -1.98 0.30 -7.09
C VAL A 82 -2.59 -0.43 -5.88
N GLY A 83 -3.90 -0.28 -5.71
CA GLY A 83 -4.69 -1.01 -4.72
C GLY A 83 -4.97 -2.46 -5.10
N PHE A 84 -4.87 -3.36 -4.12
CA PHE A 84 -5.17 -4.79 -4.25
C PHE A 84 -6.31 -5.22 -3.34
N ALA A 85 -7.12 -6.19 -3.76
CA ALA A 85 -8.27 -6.65 -2.98
C ALA A 85 -7.87 -7.50 -1.76
N THR A 86 -6.68 -8.08 -1.76
CA THR A 86 -6.18 -8.94 -0.68
C THR A 86 -4.73 -8.61 -0.29
N VAL A 87 -4.37 -8.91 0.97
CA VAL A 87 -2.98 -8.78 1.46
C VAL A 87 -2.03 -9.66 0.64
N ASP A 88 -2.45 -10.87 0.27
CA ASP A 88 -1.63 -11.81 -0.50
C ASP A 88 -1.30 -11.30 -1.91
N GLU A 89 -2.22 -10.58 -2.55
CA GLU A 89 -1.96 -9.90 -3.84
C GLU A 89 -0.92 -8.79 -3.67
N ALA A 90 -1.06 -7.96 -2.64
CA ALA A 90 -0.11 -6.90 -2.36
C ALA A 90 1.29 -7.46 -2.02
N MET A 91 1.35 -8.54 -1.23
CA MET A 91 2.61 -9.25 -0.93
C MET A 91 3.28 -9.81 -2.20
N ARG A 92 2.51 -10.47 -3.07
CA ARG A 92 3.03 -10.96 -4.37
C ARG A 92 3.52 -9.82 -5.26
N CYS A 93 2.84 -8.68 -5.27
CA CYS A 93 3.29 -7.49 -5.97
C CYS A 93 4.64 -6.99 -5.44
N ALA A 94 4.78 -6.90 -4.10
CA ALA A 94 6.03 -6.47 -3.46
C ALA A 94 7.19 -7.42 -3.80
N GLU A 95 6.97 -8.72 -3.71
CA GLU A 95 7.97 -9.75 -4.06
C GLU A 95 8.38 -9.67 -5.53
N GLY A 96 7.43 -9.44 -6.44
CA GLY A 96 7.70 -9.29 -7.87
C GLY A 96 8.50 -8.05 -8.24
N LYS A 97 8.54 -7.03 -7.37
CA LYS A 97 9.28 -5.77 -7.59
C LYS A 97 10.76 -5.84 -7.18
N VAL A 98 11.15 -6.84 -6.39
CA VAL A 98 12.49 -6.90 -5.79
C VAL A 98 13.24 -8.17 -6.21
N LYS A 99 14.57 -8.06 -6.31
CA LYS A 99 15.43 -9.23 -6.51
C LYS A 99 15.73 -9.89 -5.16
N GLY A 100 15.60 -11.21 -5.08
CA GLY A 100 15.85 -11.97 -3.85
C GLY A 100 14.65 -12.13 -2.92
N GLY A 101 13.50 -11.56 -3.29
CA GLY A 101 12.25 -11.67 -2.54
C GLY A 101 12.18 -10.75 -1.31
N VAL A 102 11.07 -10.86 -0.59
CA VAL A 102 10.81 -10.17 0.67
C VAL A 102 10.82 -11.18 1.81
N ARG A 103 11.60 -10.92 2.85
CA ARG A 103 11.46 -11.63 4.12
C ARG A 103 10.35 -10.95 4.91
N TRP A 104 9.17 -11.55 4.91
CA TRP A 104 8.04 -11.07 5.69
C TRP A 104 8.21 -11.35 7.18
N HIS A 105 7.73 -10.44 8.01
CA HIS A 105 7.72 -10.59 9.46
C HIS A 105 6.35 -11.08 9.92
N ASP A 106 6.36 -11.90 10.95
CA ASP A 106 5.15 -12.22 11.68
C ASP A 106 4.67 -10.98 12.42
N ARG A 107 3.36 -10.83 12.54
CA ARG A 107 2.82 -9.85 13.48
C ARG A 107 3.30 -10.29 14.86
N VAL A 108 4.16 -9.49 15.48
CA VAL A 108 4.45 -9.67 16.91
C VAL A 108 3.09 -9.54 17.60
N GLY A 109 2.63 -10.66 18.18
CA GLY A 109 1.38 -10.70 18.91
C GLY A 109 1.36 -9.60 19.97
N ALA A 110 0.22 -8.92 20.05
CA ALA A 110 -0.11 -8.00 21.14
C ALA A 110 -0.12 -8.75 22.48
#